data_AF-A0A842HF96-F1
#
_entry.id   AF-A0A842HF96-F1
#
_cell.length_a   1.000
_cell.length_b   1.000
_cell.length_c   1.000
_cell.angle_alpha   90.00
_cell.angle_beta   90.00
_cell.angle_gamma   90.00
#
_symmetry.space_group_name_H-M   'P 1'
#
loop_
_entity.id
_entity.type
_entity.pdbx_description
1 polymer ?
#
loop_
_entity_poly.entity_id
_entity_poly.type
_entity_poly.pdbx_seq_one_letter_code
_entity_poly.pdbx_strand_id
1 'polypeptide(L)'
;MSIEINPFYHWSPRSRLGGIKRKGLVPGKRGINGPLLNDDGTEWLAGYVCLGTTAATAWNYSHGIFKVPGVYDLWEVYLLDSDEVHYLPTRGTRMCEVRVSNRIPKGRLIWVGEREIPPGTPKMRGRK
;
A
#
# COMPACT_ATOMS: atom_id res chain seq x y z
N MET A 1 -16.46 -24.73 -9.93
CA MET A 1 -15.10 -24.62 -9.36
C MET A 1 -14.92 -23.18 -8.92
N SER A 2 -14.74 -22.91 -7.63
CA SER A 2 -14.31 -21.61 -7.13
C SER A 2 -12.78 -21.61 -7.07
N ILE A 3 -12.14 -20.62 -7.68
CA ILE A 3 -10.71 -20.38 -7.49
C ILE A 3 -10.62 -19.48 -6.25
N GLU A 4 -10.11 -20.00 -5.13
CA GLU A 4 -9.76 -19.16 -4.00
C GLU A 4 -8.50 -18.36 -4.34
N ILE A 5 -8.67 -17.10 -4.72
CA ILE A 5 -7.55 -16.16 -4.89
C ILE A 5 -7.33 -15.49 -3.53
N ASN A 6 -6.80 -16.24 -2.56
CA ASN A 6 -6.33 -15.72 -1.28
C ASN A 6 -4.97 -16.35 -0.96
N PRO A 7 -4.03 -15.62 -0.33
CA PRO A 7 -4.18 -14.28 0.26
C PRO A 7 -3.67 -13.10 -0.60
N PHE A 8 -4.24 -11.90 -0.39
CA PHE A 8 -3.72 -10.62 -0.89
C PHE A 8 -3.00 -9.82 0.21
N TYR A 9 -2.17 -8.85 -0.17
CA TYR A 9 -1.33 -8.11 0.77
C TYR A 9 -1.34 -6.60 0.53
N HIS A 10 -1.33 -5.81 1.60
CA HIS A 10 -1.22 -4.35 1.58
C HIS A 10 -0.12 -3.88 2.54
N TRP A 11 0.65 -2.88 2.13
CA TRP A 11 1.61 -2.22 3.02
C TRP A 11 1.11 -0.84 3.42
N SER A 12 1.49 -0.36 4.60
CA SER A 12 1.17 1.00 5.05
C SER A 12 2.22 1.57 6.00
N PRO A 13 2.45 2.88 6.08
CA PRO A 13 3.25 3.47 7.16
C PRO A 13 2.60 3.22 8.53
N ARG A 14 3.41 2.96 9.57
CA ARG A 14 2.95 2.73 10.95
C ARG A 14 2.09 3.87 11.51
N SER A 15 2.28 5.10 11.04
CA SER A 15 1.42 6.25 11.38
C SER A 15 -0.04 6.07 10.94
N ARG A 16 -0.35 5.18 9.99
CA ARG A 16 -1.71 4.84 9.57
C ARG A 16 -2.37 3.76 10.43
N LEU A 17 -1.61 3.04 11.27
CA LEU A 17 -2.08 1.91 12.07
C LEU A 17 -3.37 2.23 12.84
N GLY A 18 -3.43 3.37 13.53
CA GLY A 18 -4.62 3.76 14.28
C GLY A 18 -5.85 4.00 13.39
N GLY A 19 -5.65 4.54 12.19
CA GLY A 19 -6.71 4.72 11.19
C GLY A 19 -7.22 3.37 10.65
N ILE A 20 -6.29 2.48 10.33
CA ILE A 20 -6.57 1.14 9.81
C ILE A 20 -7.28 0.28 10.87
N LYS A 21 -6.82 0.28 12.12
CA LYS A 21 -7.49 -0.42 13.22
C LYS A 21 -8.91 0.08 13.50
N ARG A 22 -9.21 1.36 13.22
CA ARG A 22 -10.56 1.92 13.38
C ARG A 22 -11.46 1.66 12.17
N LYS A 23 -10.97 1.94 10.96
CA LYS A 23 -11.77 2.01 9.74
C LYS A 23 -11.47 0.90 8.73
N GLY A 24 -10.35 0.20 8.84
CA GLY A 24 -9.83 -0.68 7.80
C GLY A 24 -9.09 0.11 6.71
N LEU A 25 -8.88 -0.52 5.56
CA LEU A 25 -8.28 0.12 4.40
C LEU A 25 -9.36 0.89 3.63
N VAL A 26 -9.05 2.13 3.26
CA VAL A 26 -10.00 3.02 2.62
C VAL A 26 -9.33 3.55 1.35
N PRO A 27 -10.01 3.50 0.19
CA PRO A 27 -9.61 4.23 -1.00
C PRO A 27 -9.28 5.68 -0.66
N GLY A 28 -8.32 6.22 -1.40
CA GLY A 28 -7.53 7.40 -1.08
C GLY A 28 -8.30 8.56 -0.46
N LYS A 29 -7.73 9.03 0.66
CA LYS A 29 -7.82 10.39 1.15
C LYS A 29 -6.40 10.94 1.24
N ARG A 30 -6.26 12.27 1.13
CA ARG A 30 -5.02 13.07 1.22
C ARG A 30 -3.86 12.39 1.96
N GLY A 31 -2.70 12.31 1.31
CA GLY A 31 -1.48 11.70 1.84
C GLY A 31 -0.95 12.41 3.10
N ILE A 32 -0.05 11.75 3.86
CA ILE A 32 0.62 12.37 5.02
C ILE A 32 1.58 13.49 4.59
N ASN A 33 2.18 13.36 3.41
CA ASN A 33 3.12 14.32 2.85
C ASN A 33 2.43 15.40 2.00
N GLY A 34 1.11 15.55 2.15
CA GLY A 34 0.29 16.39 1.27
C GLY A 34 -0.26 15.64 0.05
N PRO A 35 -0.94 16.35 -0.84
CA PRO A 35 -1.44 15.79 -2.09
C PRO A 35 -0.27 15.28 -2.95
N LEU A 36 -0.39 14.09 -3.51
CA LEU A 36 0.35 13.80 -4.74
C LEU A 36 -0.28 14.67 -5.82
N LEU A 37 0.51 15.23 -6.73
CA LEU A 37 0.00 16.09 -7.78
C LEU A 37 0.07 15.36 -9.12
N ASN A 38 -0.96 15.53 -9.94
CA ASN A 38 -0.93 15.24 -11.36
C ASN A 38 0.00 16.24 -12.08
N ASP A 39 0.35 15.96 -13.34
CA ASP A 39 1.18 16.84 -14.17
C ASP A 39 0.55 18.23 -14.38
N ASP A 40 -0.77 18.35 -14.25
CA ASP A 40 -1.53 19.61 -14.33
C ASP A 40 -1.62 20.36 -12.98
N GLY A 41 -0.96 19.85 -11.93
CA GLY A 41 -0.96 20.44 -10.59
C GLY A 41 -2.22 20.14 -9.76
N THR A 42 -3.14 19.30 -10.24
CA THR A 42 -4.30 18.86 -9.45
C THR A 42 -3.94 17.77 -8.46
N GLU A 43 -4.65 17.67 -7.33
CA GLU A 43 -4.42 16.64 -6.32
C GLU A 43 -4.81 15.24 -6.86
N TRP A 44 -3.82 14.37 -7.01
CA TRP A 44 -4.00 12.96 -7.26
C TRP A 44 -4.36 12.24 -5.96
N LEU A 45 -5.58 11.70 -5.94
CA LEU A 45 -6.06 10.78 -4.93
C LEU A 45 -6.08 9.38 -5.54
N ALA A 46 -5.36 8.44 -4.92
CA ALA A 46 -5.49 7.03 -5.28
C ALA A 46 -6.91 6.57 -4.97
N GLY A 47 -7.83 6.59 -5.93
CA GLY A 47 -9.26 6.22 -5.75
C GLY A 47 -9.52 4.75 -5.41
N TYR A 48 -8.50 4.02 -4.96
CA TYR A 48 -8.51 2.57 -4.73
C TYR A 48 -7.48 2.19 -3.66
N VAL A 49 -7.65 1.00 -3.08
CA VAL A 49 -6.64 0.32 -2.26
C VAL A 49 -5.80 -0.57 -3.18
N CYS A 50 -4.48 -0.36 -3.19
CA CYS A 50 -3.54 -1.18 -3.96
C CYS A 50 -3.12 -2.42 -3.14
N LEU A 51 -3.22 -3.59 -3.73
CA LEU A 51 -2.86 -4.89 -3.16
C LEU A 51 -1.83 -5.60 -4.04
N GLY A 52 -0.94 -6.35 -3.40
CA GLY A 52 -0.07 -7.32 -4.05
C GLY A 52 -0.61 -8.75 -3.87
N THR A 53 -0.37 -9.60 -4.86
CA THR A 53 -0.66 -11.05 -4.80
C THR A 53 0.31 -11.82 -3.89
N THR A 54 1.39 -11.17 -3.47
CA THR A 54 2.34 -11.69 -2.49
C THR A 54 2.81 -10.56 -1.58
N ALA A 55 3.31 -10.91 -0.38
CA ALA A 55 3.94 -9.95 0.52
C ALA A 55 5.09 -9.18 -0.16
N ALA A 56 5.93 -9.88 -0.95
CA ALA A 56 7.03 -9.27 -1.69
C ALA A 56 6.52 -8.26 -2.73
N THR A 57 5.46 -8.61 -3.47
CA THR A 57 4.83 -7.71 -4.44
C THR A 57 4.26 -6.47 -3.75
N ALA A 58 3.57 -6.63 -2.62
CA ALA A 58 3.04 -5.50 -1.85
C ALA A 58 4.17 -4.54 -1.43
N TRP A 59 5.29 -5.05 -0.93
CA TRP A 59 6.43 -4.20 -0.60
C TRP A 59 7.04 -3.49 -1.81
N ASN A 60 7.09 -4.14 -2.98
CA ASN A 60 7.58 -3.51 -4.20
C ASN A 60 6.69 -2.33 -4.65
N TYR A 61 5.39 -2.34 -4.30
CA TYR A 61 4.48 -1.20 -4.53
C TYR A 61 4.67 0.00 -3.63
N SER A 62 5.68 -0.02 -2.78
CA SER A 62 6.08 1.17 -2.05
C SER A 62 6.54 2.33 -2.94
N HIS A 63 6.84 2.11 -4.24
CA HIS A 63 7.31 3.15 -5.16
C HIS A 63 8.48 3.98 -4.59
N GLY A 64 9.33 3.35 -3.78
CA GLY A 64 10.46 4.01 -3.14
C GLY A 64 10.15 4.72 -1.83
N ILE A 65 8.98 4.54 -1.22
CA ILE A 65 8.67 5.05 0.13
C ILE A 65 9.70 4.59 1.17
N PHE A 66 10.34 3.44 0.96
CA PHE A 66 11.38 2.90 1.85
C PHE A 66 12.69 3.67 1.77
N LYS A 67 12.78 4.72 0.95
CA LYS A 67 13.83 5.73 1.05
C LYS A 67 13.58 6.70 2.22
N VAL A 68 12.36 6.70 2.77
CA VAL A 68 11.99 7.47 3.95
C VAL A 68 12.18 6.58 5.18
N PRO A 69 12.92 7.04 6.20
CA PRO A 69 13.04 6.33 7.46
C PRO A 69 11.68 6.16 8.16
N GLY A 70 11.50 5.01 8.82
CA GLY A 70 10.29 4.75 9.60
C GLY A 70 9.91 3.27 9.62
N VAL A 71 8.80 2.99 10.32
CA VAL A 71 8.22 1.65 10.43
C VAL A 71 7.03 1.54 9.48
N TYR A 72 6.95 0.40 8.79
CA TYR A 72 5.89 0.10 7.83
C TYR A 72 5.25 -1.24 8.21
N ASP A 73 3.93 -1.30 8.21
CA ASP A 73 3.14 -2.48 8.50
C ASP A 73 2.74 -3.21 7.21
N LEU A 74 2.74 -4.53 7.28
CA LEU A 74 2.17 -5.42 6.27
C LEU A 74 0.87 -6.04 6.79
N TRP A 75 -0.13 -6.04 5.93
CA TRP A 75 -1.44 -6.60 6.17
C TRP A 75 -1.74 -7.67 5.13
N GLU A 76 -2.20 -8.83 5.57
CA GLU A 76 -2.94 -9.78 4.75
C GLU A 76 -4.39 -9.31 4.67
N VAL A 77 -4.99 -9.49 3.49
CA VAL A 77 -6.27 -8.91 3.11
C VAL A 77 -7.15 -10.01 2.50
N TYR A 78 -8.33 -10.19 3.09
CA TYR A 78 -9.36 -11.07 2.56
C TYR A 78 -10.35 -10.27 1.72
N LEU A 79 -10.44 -10.60 0.44
CA LEU A 79 -11.46 -10.07 -0.45
C LEU A 79 -12.70 -10.96 -0.43
N LEU A 80 -13.85 -10.34 -0.67
CA LEU A 80 -15.13 -11.01 -0.86
C LEU A 80 -15.61 -10.76 -2.28
N ASP A 81 -16.51 -11.62 -2.77
CA ASP A 81 -17.11 -11.48 -4.11
C ASP A 81 -17.83 -10.14 -4.33
N SER A 82 -18.22 -9.46 -3.24
CA SER A 82 -18.84 -8.14 -3.27
C SER A 82 -17.86 -6.97 -3.43
N ASP A 83 -16.55 -7.21 -3.40
CA ASP A 83 -15.56 -6.16 -3.59
C ASP A 83 -15.42 -5.80 -5.08
N GLU A 84 -15.23 -4.51 -5.35
CA GLU A 84 -15.01 -4.01 -6.70
C GLU A 84 -13.51 -4.07 -7.02
N VAL A 85 -13.09 -5.20 -7.61
CA VAL A 85 -11.68 -5.54 -7.86
C VAL A 85 -11.31 -5.31 -9.32
N HIS A 86 -10.22 -4.57 -9.52
CA HIS A 86 -9.63 -4.29 -10.83
C HIS A 86 -8.22 -4.86 -10.90
N TYR A 87 -7.99 -5.77 -11.85
CA TYR A 87 -6.68 -6.35 -12.12
C TYR A 87 -5.99 -5.54 -13.23
N LEU A 88 -4.85 -4.93 -12.92
CA LEU A 88 -4.11 -4.15 -13.90
C LEU A 88 -2.76 -4.78 -14.24
N PRO A 89 -2.42 -4.91 -15.54
CA PRO A 89 -1.04 -5.17 -15.92
C PRO A 89 -0.21 -3.92 -15.63
N THR A 90 0.86 -4.06 -14.83
CA THR A 90 1.82 -2.97 -14.63
C THR A 90 2.76 -3.00 -15.82
N ARG A 91 2.63 -2.06 -16.78
CA ARG A 91 3.53 -1.85 -17.96
C ARG A 91 4.43 -3.07 -18.28
N GLY A 92 3.83 -4.16 -18.77
CA GLY A 92 4.52 -5.44 -18.97
C GLY A 92 3.57 -6.65 -18.98
N THR A 93 4.12 -7.84 -19.28
CA THR A 93 3.38 -9.10 -19.49
C THR A 93 3.00 -9.84 -18.20
N ARG A 94 3.20 -9.25 -17.01
CA ARG A 94 2.90 -9.91 -15.73
C ARG A 94 1.85 -9.12 -14.94
N MET A 95 0.88 -9.86 -14.41
CA MET A 95 -0.13 -9.36 -13.49
C MET A 95 0.56 -9.06 -12.16
N CYS A 96 0.56 -7.81 -11.72
CA CYS A 96 1.24 -7.46 -10.49
C CYS A 96 0.34 -6.68 -9.51
N GLU A 97 -0.58 -5.79 -9.96
CA GLU A 97 -1.32 -4.89 -9.06
C GLU A 97 -2.82 -5.22 -9.05
N VAL A 98 -3.38 -5.40 -7.85
CA VAL A 98 -4.82 -5.56 -7.64
C VAL A 98 -5.35 -4.31 -6.95
N ARG A 99 -6.33 -3.65 -7.57
CA ARG A 99 -6.93 -2.42 -7.04
C ARG A 99 -8.34 -2.68 -6.57
N VAL A 100 -8.69 -2.16 -5.40
CA VAL A 100 -10.03 -2.31 -4.81
C VAL A 100 -10.65 -0.93 -4.64
N SER A 101 -11.75 -0.66 -5.34
CA SER A 101 -12.40 0.66 -5.36
C SER A 101 -13.21 0.96 -4.09
N ASN A 102 -13.60 -0.08 -3.34
CA ASN A 102 -14.37 0.05 -2.12
C ASN A 102 -13.49 -0.06 -0.85
N ARG A 103 -14.06 0.35 0.29
CA ARG A 103 -13.43 0.18 1.61
C ARG A 103 -13.32 -1.30 1.96
N ILE A 104 -12.19 -1.69 2.55
CA ILE A 104 -11.98 -3.01 3.15
C ILE A 104 -12.06 -2.90 4.67
N PRO A 105 -13.14 -3.40 5.33
CA PRO A 105 -13.28 -3.37 6.78
C PRO A 105 -12.15 -4.06 7.54
N LYS A 106 -11.86 -3.54 8.73
CA LYS A 106 -10.80 -4.05 9.63
C LYS A 106 -10.88 -5.54 9.95
N GLY A 107 -12.08 -6.12 9.96
CA GLY A 107 -12.27 -7.56 10.24
C GLY A 107 -11.74 -8.47 9.14
N ARG A 108 -11.36 -7.90 7.99
CA ARG A 108 -10.76 -8.62 6.85
C ARG A 108 -9.27 -8.37 6.72
N LEU A 109 -8.64 -7.80 7.76
CA LEU A 109 -7.22 -7.46 7.79
C LEU A 109 -6.52 -8.25 8.89
N ILE A 110 -5.47 -8.98 8.52
CA ILE A 110 -4.56 -9.63 9.48
C ILE A 110 -3.22 -8.92 9.40
N TRP A 111 -2.69 -8.49 10.55
CA TRP A 111 -1.34 -7.95 10.59
C TRP A 111 -0.33 -9.10 10.46
N VAL A 112 0.57 -9.00 9.49
CA VAL A 112 1.52 -10.09 9.15
C VAL A 112 2.93 -9.78 9.64
N GLY A 113 3.30 -8.51 9.69
CA GLY A 113 4.61 -8.10 10.13
C GLY A 113 4.90 -6.63 9.87
N GLU A 114 6.13 -6.24 10.18
CA GLU A 114 6.63 -4.89 9.97
C GLU A 114 8.00 -4.89 9.30
N ARG A 115 8.33 -3.77 8.66
CA ARG A 115 9.66 -3.46 8.15
C ARG A 115 10.08 -2.12 8.72
N GLU A 116 11.23 -2.10 9.37
CA GLU A 116 11.88 -0.87 9.82
C GLU A 116 12.92 -0.42 8.79
N ILE A 117 12.83 0.86 8.39
CA ILE A 117 13.83 1.54 7.59
C ILE A 117 14.57 2.50 8.53
N PRO A 118 15.85 2.25 8.84
CA PRO A 118 16.62 3.11 9.74
C PRO A 118 16.83 4.50 9.12
N PRO A 119 17.03 5.55 9.93
CA PRO A 119 17.50 6.84 9.45
C PRO A 119 18.79 6.65 8.65
N GLY A 120 18.84 7.20 7.43
CA GLY A 120 20.07 7.17 6.66
C GLY A 120 21.21 7.81 7.47
N THR A 121 22.36 7.15 7.55
CA THR A 121 23.56 7.72 8.16
C THR A 121 23.81 9.08 7.48
N PRO A 122 24.03 10.17 8.22
CA PRO A 122 24.40 11.43 7.60
C PRO A 122 25.61 11.17 6.69
N LYS A 123 25.47 11.43 5.40
CA LYS A 123 26.64 11.50 4.53
C LYS A 123 27.50 12.60 5.12
N MET A 124 28.59 12.24 5.80
CA MET A 124 29.61 13.21 6.19
C MET A 124 29.98 13.94 4.90
N ARG A 125 29.52 15.20 4.77
CA ARG A 125 29.98 16.07 3.70
C ARG A 125 31.48 16.21 3.96
N GLY A 126 32.28 15.54 3.14
CA GLY A 126 33.72 15.73 3.15
C GLY A 126 33.97 17.24 3.07
N ARG A 127 34.61 17.79 4.10
CA ARG A 127 35.23 19.09 4.02
C ARG A 127 36.20 19.01 2.84
N LYS A 128 35.89 19.72 1.76
CA LYS A 128 36.92 20.18 0.82
C LYS A 128 37.41 21.52 1.34
#